data_AF-A0AAP7FT41-F1
#
_entry.id   AF-A0AAP7FT41-F1
#
_cell.length_a   1.000
_cell.length_b   1.000
_cell.length_c   1.000
_cell.angle_alpha   90.00
_cell.angle_beta   90.00
_cell.angle_gamma   90.00
#
_symmetry.space_group_name_H-M   'P 1'
#
loop_
_entity.id
_entity.type
_entity.pdbx_description
1 polymer ?
#
loop_
_entity_poly.entity_id
_entity_poly.type
_entity_poly.pdbx_seq_one_letter_code
_entity_poly.pdbx_strand_id
1 'polypeptide(L)'
;MFDEVPTLEEVKKTLGKLFGANYDENFLTKVRELIERFLVKGKSINVSDIQDIIQDATEMADAISKDILDVKSFKVNVELDQKSVVEVTVKVADQLYFASSSGVGPVDAVLNALCRACPSDISYS
;
A
#
# COMPACT_ATOMS: atom_id res chain seq x y z
N MET A 1 12.35 -3.51 16.25
CA MET A 1 11.70 -4.82 16.07
C MET A 1 11.00 -5.15 17.38
N PHE A 2 9.95 -5.96 17.31
CA PHE A 2 9.16 -6.36 18.48
C PHE A 2 9.72 -7.68 19.02
N ASP A 3 10.14 -7.69 20.28
CA ASP A 3 10.62 -8.89 20.99
C ASP A 3 9.56 -9.45 21.94
N GLU A 4 8.50 -8.67 22.21
CA GLU A 4 7.33 -9.01 23.02
C GLU A 4 6.07 -8.50 22.31
N VAL A 5 4.89 -8.99 22.72
CA VAL A 5 3.62 -8.59 22.10
C VAL A 5 3.40 -7.09 22.34
N PRO A 6 3.43 -6.25 21.30
CA PRO A 6 3.32 -4.82 21.47
C PRO A 6 1.89 -4.39 21.78
N THR A 7 1.77 -3.24 22.42
CA THR A 7 0.53 -2.50 22.54
C THR A 7 0.14 -1.87 21.19
N LEU A 8 -1.14 -1.52 21.03
CA LEU A 8 -1.62 -0.85 19.81
C LEU A 8 -0.90 0.49 19.54
N GLU A 9 -0.54 1.24 20.58
CA GLU A 9 0.24 2.47 20.44
C GLU A 9 1.66 2.20 19.92
N GLU A 10 2.31 1.14 20.38
CA GLU A 10 3.65 0.77 19.91
C GLU A 10 3.63 0.29 18.46
N VAL A 11 2.60 -0.45 18.06
CA VAL A 11 2.35 -0.84 16.67
C VAL A 11 2.14 0.42 15.81
N LYS A 12 1.26 1.33 16.23
CA LYS A 12 0.98 2.59 15.54
C LYS A 12 2.24 3.44 15.37
N LYS A 13 3.02 3.63 16.43
CA LYS A 13 4.26 4.42 16.41
C LYS A 13 5.31 3.81 15.51
N THR A 14 5.42 2.48 15.50
CA THR A 14 6.39 1.75 14.68
C THR A 14 6.02 1.81 13.21
N LEU A 15 4.75 1.55 12.88
CA LEU A 15 4.22 1.66 11.52
C LEU A 15 4.34 3.10 10.99
N GLY A 16 3.97 4.10 11.80
CA GLY A 16 4.12 5.51 11.44
C GLY A 16 5.58 5.90 11.20
N LYS A 17 6.53 5.38 11.99
CA LYS A 17 7.96 5.64 11.80
C LYS A 17 8.54 4.96 10.55
N LEU A 18 8.07 3.76 10.22
CA LEU A 18 8.60 2.96 9.11
C LEU A 18 7.99 3.34 7.75
N PHE A 19 6.70 3.68 7.72
CA PHE A 19 5.93 3.83 6.48
C PHE A 19 5.26 5.20 6.34
N GLY A 20 5.32 6.05 7.38
CA GLY A 20 4.84 7.44 7.30
C GLY A 20 3.32 7.57 7.15
N ALA A 21 2.54 6.54 7.46
CA ALA A 21 1.09 6.51 7.29
C ALA A 21 0.33 6.43 8.62
N ASN A 22 -0.89 6.96 8.63
CA ASN A 22 -1.86 6.75 9.68
C ASN A 22 -2.71 5.53 9.33
N TYR A 23 -2.92 4.66 10.31
CA TYR A 23 -3.71 3.44 10.16
C TYR A 23 -4.88 3.47 11.14
N ASP A 24 -6.03 2.96 10.72
CA ASP A 24 -7.21 2.85 11.57
C ASP A 24 -7.04 1.77 12.66
N GLU A 25 -7.85 1.84 13.71
CA GLU A 25 -7.74 0.90 14.84
C GLU A 25 -7.99 -0.56 14.46
N ASN A 26 -8.83 -0.84 13.46
CA ASN A 26 -9.07 -2.23 13.02
C ASN A 26 -7.82 -2.79 12.33
N PHE A 27 -7.17 -1.99 11.48
CA PHE A 27 -5.91 -2.38 10.85
C PHE A 27 -4.80 -2.59 11.88
N LEU A 28 -4.65 -1.67 12.83
CA LEU A 28 -3.67 -1.78 13.92
C LEU A 28 -3.90 -3.05 14.78
N THR A 29 -5.16 -3.41 14.99
CA THR A 29 -5.54 -4.63 15.72
C THR A 29 -5.14 -5.89 14.96
N LYS A 30 -5.42 -5.96 13.65
CA LYS A 30 -4.98 -7.09 12.81
C LYS A 30 -3.46 -7.24 12.77
N VAL A 31 -2.73 -6.14 12.64
CA VAL A 31 -1.26 -6.15 12.66
C VAL A 31 -0.75 -6.68 14.01
N ARG A 32 -1.35 -6.26 15.12
CA ARG A 32 -1.00 -6.75 16.46
C ARG A 32 -1.26 -8.26 16.62
N GLU A 33 -2.39 -8.76 16.14
CA GLU A 33 -2.71 -10.19 16.16
C GLU A 33 -1.73 -11.03 15.33
N LEU A 34 -1.31 -10.51 14.17
CA LEU A 34 -0.29 -11.15 13.35
C LEU A 34 1.07 -11.16 14.05
N ILE A 35 1.49 -10.03 14.64
CA ILE A 35 2.72 -9.96 15.45
C ILE A 35 2.69 -10.97 16.60
N GLU A 36 1.57 -11.09 17.31
CA GLU A 36 1.40 -12.08 18.39
C GLU A 36 1.57 -13.51 17.87
N ARG A 37 0.95 -13.86 16.73
CA ARG A 37 1.10 -15.19 16.10
C ARG A 37 2.54 -15.49 15.67
N PHE A 38 3.30 -14.49 15.25
CA PHE A 38 4.70 -14.65 14.86
C PHE A 38 5.62 -14.81 16.08
N LEU A 39 5.35 -14.09 17.18
CA LEU A 39 6.10 -14.21 18.44
C LEU A 39 5.89 -15.57 19.13
N VAL A 40 4.66 -16.11 19.11
CA VAL A 40 4.35 -17.45 19.67
C VAL A 40 5.15 -18.56 18.96
N LYS A 41 5.58 -18.35 17.71
CA LYS A 41 6.44 -19.28 16.97
C LYS A 41 7.93 -19.16 17.34
N GLY A 42 8.31 -18.29 18.28
CA GLY A 42 9.67 -18.14 18.80
C GLY A 42 10.67 -17.51 17.83
N LYS A 43 10.18 -16.81 16.79
CA LYS A 43 11.04 -16.14 15.79
C LYS A 43 11.09 -14.64 16.06
N SER A 44 12.29 -14.07 16.08
CA SER A 44 12.49 -12.61 16.12
C SER A 44 11.93 -11.99 14.83
N ILE A 45 11.02 -11.02 14.96
CA ILE A 45 10.31 -10.39 13.85
C ILE A 45 11.21 -9.33 13.21
N ASN A 46 11.74 -9.58 12.03
CA ASN A 46 12.54 -8.62 11.26
C ASN A 46 11.65 -7.67 10.43
N VAL A 47 12.27 -6.65 9.85
CA VAL A 47 11.57 -5.66 9.00
C VAL A 47 10.87 -6.33 7.80
N SER A 48 11.46 -7.39 7.24
CA SER A 48 10.84 -8.19 6.17
C SER A 48 9.55 -8.87 6.64
N ASP A 49 9.54 -9.46 7.84
CA ASP A 49 8.33 -10.06 8.40
C ASP A 49 7.24 -9.01 8.66
N ILE A 50 7.61 -7.78 9.00
CA ILE A 50 6.64 -6.67 9.15
C ILE A 50 6.03 -6.29 7.79
N GLN A 51 6.81 -6.32 6.71
CA GLN A 51 6.29 -6.06 5.36
C GLN A 51 5.29 -7.15 4.96
N ASP A 52 5.60 -8.42 5.23
CA ASP A 52 4.69 -9.55 4.99
C ASP A 52 3.42 -9.42 5.84
N ILE A 53 3.54 -9.07 7.13
CA ILE A 53 2.40 -8.85 8.04
C ILE A 53 1.49 -7.71 7.55
N ILE A 54 2.06 -6.63 7.04
CA ILE A 54 1.28 -5.51 6.49
C ILE A 54 0.59 -5.92 5.20
N GLN A 55 1.29 -6.65 4.33
CA GLN A 55 0.70 -7.15 3.09
C GLN A 55 -0.47 -8.10 3.41
N ASP A 56 -0.27 -9.07 4.30
CA ASP A 56 -1.31 -9.99 4.76
C ASP A 56 -2.49 -9.22 5.39
N ALA A 57 -2.21 -8.22 6.25
CA ALA A 57 -3.25 -7.40 6.87
C ALA A 57 -4.03 -6.56 5.85
N THR A 58 -3.35 -6.08 4.81
CA THR A 58 -3.95 -5.31 3.71
C THR A 58 -4.82 -6.22 2.85
N GLU A 59 -4.33 -7.39 2.44
CA GLU A 59 -5.11 -8.38 1.70
C GLU A 59 -6.35 -8.85 2.50
N MET A 60 -6.22 -9.03 3.82
CA MET A 60 -7.32 -9.37 4.71
C MET A 60 -8.27 -8.19 4.99
N ALA A 61 -7.86 -6.94 4.77
CA ALA A 61 -8.72 -5.76 4.87
C ALA A 61 -9.46 -5.49 3.55
N ASP A 62 -8.76 -5.64 2.43
CA ASP A 62 -9.28 -5.46 1.06
C ASP A 62 -10.34 -6.49 0.68
N ALA A 63 -10.32 -7.68 1.30
CA ALA A 63 -11.39 -8.68 1.14
C ALA A 63 -12.80 -8.16 1.51
N ILE A 64 -12.91 -7.01 2.19
CA ILE A 64 -14.17 -6.39 2.62
C ILE A 64 -14.59 -5.22 1.71
N SER A 65 -13.68 -4.62 0.93
CA SER A 65 -13.99 -3.46 0.09
C SER A 65 -14.40 -3.90 -1.32
N LYS A 66 -15.67 -3.66 -1.67
CA LYS A 66 -16.25 -4.05 -2.97
C LYS A 66 -16.05 -3.00 -4.08
N ASP A 67 -15.20 -2.00 -3.85
CA ASP A 67 -14.81 -1.00 -4.86
C ASP A 67 -13.31 -1.10 -5.14
N ILE A 68 -12.92 -2.25 -5.68
CA ILE A 68 -11.52 -2.55 -5.95
C ILE A 68 -11.11 -1.81 -7.23
N LEU A 69 -10.13 -0.91 -7.10
CA LEU A 69 -9.39 -0.34 -8.22
C LEU A 69 -8.81 -1.50 -9.05
N ASP A 70 -9.29 -1.67 -10.27
CA ASP A 70 -8.90 -2.77 -11.15
C ASP A 70 -8.14 -2.21 -12.36
N VAL A 71 -6.82 -2.39 -12.38
CA VAL A 71 -5.96 -1.90 -13.46
C VAL A 71 -6.15 -2.76 -14.71
N LYS A 72 -6.78 -2.19 -15.75
CA LYS A 72 -7.07 -2.87 -17.02
C LYS A 72 -5.90 -2.87 -17.99
N SER A 73 -5.15 -1.78 -18.01
CA SER A 73 -3.94 -1.70 -18.83
C SER A 73 -2.99 -0.68 -18.24
N PHE A 74 -1.71 -0.93 -18.46
CA PHE A 74 -0.67 0.03 -18.19
C PHE A 74 0.38 -0.06 -19.29
N LYS A 75 0.94 1.09 -19.66
CA LYS A 75 2.05 1.21 -20.60
C LYS A 75 3.06 2.17 -20.02
N VAL A 76 4.31 1.72 -19.93
CA VAL A 76 5.43 2.53 -19.43
C VAL A 76 6.45 2.62 -20.55
N ASN A 77 6.77 3.86 -20.94
CA ASN A 77 7.90 4.15 -21.81
C ASN A 77 9.03 4.72 -20.96
N VAL A 78 10.16 4.03 -20.96
CA VAL A 78 11.39 4.46 -20.27
C VAL A 78 12.47 4.65 -21.32
N GLU A 79 13.15 5.78 -21.27
CA GLU A 79 14.26 6.12 -22.14
C GLU A 79 15.42 6.65 -21.27
N LEU A 80 16.65 6.36 -21.68
CA LEU A 80 17.85 6.85 -20.99
C LEU A 80 17.88 8.38 -21.05
N ASP A 81 18.09 9.02 -19.91
CA ASP A 81 18.13 10.49 -19.73
C ASP A 81 16.86 11.26 -20.13
N GLN A 82 15.73 10.57 -20.29
CA GLN A 82 14.42 11.19 -20.51
C GLN A 82 13.44 10.85 -19.40
N LYS A 83 12.42 11.71 -19.24
CA LYS A 83 11.33 11.44 -18.29
C LYS A 83 10.57 10.20 -18.72
N SER A 84 10.28 9.33 -17.77
CA SER A 84 9.43 8.17 -18.02
C SER A 84 8.00 8.64 -18.25
N VAL A 85 7.36 8.12 -19.29
CA VAL A 85 5.96 8.43 -19.63
C VAL A 85 5.12 7.19 -19.40
N VAL A 86 3.99 7.37 -18.73
CA VAL A 86 3.09 6.29 -18.36
C VAL A 86 1.68 6.61 -18.80
N GLU A 87 0.98 5.59 -19.29
CA GLU A 87 -0.44 5.58 -19.56
C GLU A 87 -1.07 4.44 -18.75
N VAL A 88 -2.17 4.71 -18.05
CA VAL A 88 -2.92 3.72 -17.27
C VAL A 88 -4.40 3.79 -17.62
N THR A 89 -5.03 2.62 -17.69
CA THR A 89 -6.48 2.47 -17.69
C THR A 89 -6.87 1.69 -16.45
N VAL A 90 -7.71 2.28 -15.61
CA VAL A 90 -8.21 1.66 -14.39
C VAL A 90 -9.73 1.61 -14.41
N LYS A 91 -10.28 0.60 -13.76
CA LYS A 91 -11.71 0.42 -13.55
C LYS A 91 -12.01 0.67 -12.08
N VAL A 92 -12.87 1.64 -11.80
CA VAL A 92 -13.38 1.93 -10.44
C VAL A 92 -14.90 1.92 -10.51
N ALA A 93 -15.56 1.13 -9.66
CA ALA A 93 -17.02 1.05 -9.58
C ALA A 93 -17.70 0.91 -10.97
N ASP A 94 -17.21 -0.02 -11.80
CA ASP A 94 -17.66 -0.26 -13.18
C ASP A 94 -17.41 0.83 -14.23
N GLN A 95 -16.73 1.92 -13.88
CA GLN A 95 -16.32 2.97 -14.82
C GLN A 95 -14.84 2.87 -15.17
N LEU A 96 -14.52 3.10 -16.45
CA LEU A 96 -13.15 3.13 -16.93
C LEU A 96 -12.60 4.55 -16.91
N TYR A 97 -11.43 4.70 -16.29
CA TYR A 97 -10.69 5.93 -16.22
C TYR A 97 -9.35 5.76 -16.94
N PHE A 98 -9.00 6.77 -17.73
CA PHE A 98 -7.74 6.83 -18.45
C PHE A 98 -6.94 8.01 -17.92
N ALA A 99 -5.66 7.78 -17.65
CA ALA A 99 -4.74 8.86 -17.34
C ALA A 99 -3.35 8.60 -17.88
N SER A 100 -2.65 9.68 -18.16
CA SER A 100 -1.23 9.65 -18.47
C SER A 100 -0.46 10.63 -17.58
N SER A 101 0.78 10.26 -17.28
CA SER A 101 1.70 11.13 -16.55
C SER A 101 3.14 10.88 -16.94
N SER A 102 3.99 11.86 -16.64
CA SER A 102 5.43 11.77 -16.76
C SER A 102 6.08 11.87 -15.39
N GLY A 103 7.17 11.15 -15.17
CA GLY A 103 7.91 11.16 -13.91
C GLY A 103 9.41 11.17 -14.12
N VAL A 104 10.14 11.53 -13.07
CA VAL A 104 11.62 11.50 -13.06
C VAL A 104 12.11 10.05 -13.19
N GLY A 105 11.32 9.10 -12.69
CA GLY A 105 11.50 7.67 -12.91
C GLY A 105 10.18 6.99 -13.26
N PRO A 106 10.23 5.71 -13.69
CA PRO A 106 9.05 4.96 -14.11
C PRO A 106 8.03 4.80 -12.97
N VAL A 107 8.51 4.59 -11.74
CA VAL A 107 7.64 4.43 -10.57
C VAL A 107 6.86 5.72 -10.26
N ASP A 108 7.56 6.86 -10.24
CA ASP A 108 6.96 8.18 -10.05
C ASP A 108 5.93 8.48 -11.16
N ALA A 109 6.26 8.15 -12.41
CA ALA A 109 5.34 8.31 -13.54
C ALA A 109 4.06 7.46 -13.39
N VAL A 110 4.17 6.21 -12.91
CA VAL A 110 3.03 5.32 -12.66
C VAL A 110 2.15 5.85 -11.53
N LEU A 111 2.73 6.22 -10.40
CA LEU A 111 2.01 6.81 -9.26
C LEU A 111 1.22 8.04 -9.68
N ASN A 112 1.86 8.96 -10.40
CA ASN A 112 1.21 10.17 -10.87
C ASN A 112 0.07 9.88 -11.88
N ALA A 113 0.22 8.86 -12.73
CA ALA A 113 -0.83 8.46 -13.66
C ALA A 113 -2.03 7.83 -12.93
N LEU A 114 -1.79 6.96 -11.94
CA LEU A 114 -2.84 6.36 -11.13
C LEU A 114 -3.60 7.41 -10.29
N CYS A 115 -2.88 8.35 -9.67
CA CYS A 115 -3.50 9.47 -8.94
C CYS A 115 -4.39 10.33 -9.84
N ARG A 116 -3.99 10.55 -11.10
CA ARG A 116 -4.81 11.27 -12.09
C ARG A 116 -6.01 10.46 -12.56
N ALA A 117 -5.88 9.15 -12.66
CA ALA A 117 -6.98 8.27 -13.05
C ALA A 117 -8.04 8.13 -11.95
N CYS A 118 -7.66 8.39 -10.68
CA CYS A 118 -8.52 8.26 -9.51
C CYS A 118 -8.72 9.63 -8.81
N PRO A 119 -9.41 10.59 -9.44
CA PRO A 119 -9.50 11.96 -8.91
C PRO A 119 -10.32 12.12 -7.61
N SER A 120 -11.02 11.07 -7.15
CA SER A 120 -11.98 11.20 -6.03
C SER A 120 -11.62 10.47 -4.73
N ASP A 121 -10.60 9.61 -4.68
CA ASP A 121 -10.45 8.69 -3.52
C ASP A 121 -9.02 8.55 -2.95
N ILE A 122 -8.07 9.40 -3.32
CA ILE A 122 -6.82 9.49 -2.55
C ILE A 122 -6.99 10.56 -1.47
N SER A 123 -7.89 10.29 -0.52
CA SER A 123 -7.92 11.02 0.75
C SER A 123 -6.86 10.41 1.66
N TYR A 124 -5.71 11.07 1.75
CA TYR A 124 -4.81 10.88 2.89
C TYR A 124 -5.44 11.60 4.10
N SER A 125 -6.34 10.92 4.81
CA SER A 125 -6.88 11.35 6.11
C SER A 125 -6.49 10.35 7.18
#